data_AF-A0A951P5B5-F1
#
_entry.id   AF-A0A951P5B5-F1
#
_cell.length_a   1.000
_cell.length_b   1.000
_cell.length_c   1.000
_cell.angle_alpha   90.00
_cell.angle_beta   90.00
_cell.angle_gamma   90.00
#
_symmetry.space_group_name_H-M   'P 1'
#
loop_
_entity.id
_entity.type
_entity.pdbx_description
1 polymer ?
#
loop_
_entity_poly.entity_id
_entity_poly.type
_entity_poly.pdbx_seq_one_letter_code
_entity_poly.pdbx_strand_id
1 'polypeptide(L)'
;MATRNDKTTQKEEHSSEAKVEQETAKKSDSNTAESDVDNAPDIESLTEILHGDITEIESDEAIDSIDEWVDFFKGHKEDNVKELSASLKDLKKLLKGKRTEATQIVEALAKLGEQTNAIGDEAGRGVKGPVHTLGKALITFSHKIERAAAKAEKES
;
A
#
# COMPACT_ATOMS: atom_id res chain seq x y z
N MET A 1 -39.08 -9.36 53.07
CA MET A 1 -37.88 -8.53 52.83
C MET A 1 -36.86 -8.90 53.90
N ALA A 2 -35.70 -9.40 53.47
CA ALA A 2 -34.77 -10.17 54.28
C ALA A 2 -33.84 -9.33 55.17
N THR A 3 -33.35 -9.99 56.20
CA THR A 3 -32.55 -9.55 57.36
C THR A 3 -31.05 -9.42 57.10
N ARG A 4 -30.42 -8.71 58.04
CA ARG A 4 -28.99 -8.43 58.33
C ARG A 4 -28.05 -9.66 58.55
N ASN A 5 -26.74 -9.33 58.59
CA ASN A 5 -25.54 -10.05 59.12
C ASN A 5 -24.89 -11.12 58.20
N ASP A 6 -23.57 -11.37 58.11
CA ASP A 6 -22.34 -10.92 58.80
C ASP A 6 -21.09 -11.37 57.98
N LYS A 7 -19.95 -10.69 58.22
CA LYS A 7 -18.57 -11.23 58.36
C LYS A 7 -17.60 -11.42 57.18
N THR A 8 -16.40 -10.86 57.44
CA THR A 8 -15.03 -11.37 57.15
C THR A 8 -14.30 -10.62 56.02
N THR A 9 -13.07 -10.08 56.10
CA THR A 9 -12.11 -9.63 57.13
C THR A 9 -10.80 -9.40 56.35
N GLN A 10 -10.01 -8.37 56.73
CA GLN A 10 -8.59 -8.11 56.38
C GLN A 10 -8.30 -7.66 54.92
N LYS A 11 -7.45 -6.68 54.63
CA LYS A 11 -6.30 -6.11 55.37
C LYS A 11 -6.00 -4.71 54.81
N GLU A 12 -5.88 -3.71 55.69
CA GLU A 12 -5.27 -2.42 55.40
C GLU A 12 -3.74 -2.53 55.38
N GLU A 13 -3.13 -1.45 54.88
CA GLU A 13 -1.71 -1.06 54.88
C GLU A 13 -0.85 -1.57 53.72
N HIS A 14 -0.76 -0.73 52.67
CA HIS A 14 0.50 -0.03 52.45
C HIS A 14 0.25 1.39 51.92
N SER A 15 0.62 2.35 52.76
CA SER A 15 0.89 3.73 52.39
C SER A 15 2.18 3.80 51.57
N SER A 16 2.11 4.42 50.40
CA SER A 16 3.15 5.33 49.91
C SER A 16 2.69 6.03 48.62
N GLU A 17 2.57 7.34 48.70
CA GLU A 17 2.44 8.26 47.58
C GLU A 17 3.55 8.06 46.55
N ALA A 18 3.17 7.91 45.27
CA ALA A 18 3.99 8.31 44.13
C ALA A 18 3.07 8.72 42.98
N LYS A 19 2.90 10.04 42.89
CA LYS A 19 2.64 10.88 41.71
C LYS A 19 2.19 10.17 40.41
N VAL A 20 0.97 10.52 40.04
CA VAL A 20 0.37 10.51 38.71
C VAL A 20 1.37 10.95 37.62
N GLU A 21 1.67 10.06 36.69
CA GLU A 21 2.06 10.38 35.31
C GLU A 21 1.22 9.51 34.37
N GLN A 22 -0.04 9.90 34.21
CA GLN A 22 -0.80 9.68 32.99
C GLN A 22 -0.69 10.96 32.15
N GLU A 23 0.29 11.01 31.26
CA GLU A 23 0.19 11.78 30.01
C GLU A 23 0.49 10.79 28.88
N THR A 24 -0.53 10.04 28.46
CA THR A 24 -1.27 10.28 27.22
C THR A 24 -0.40 10.71 26.04
N ALA A 25 -0.29 9.75 25.11
CA ALA A 25 -0.31 9.98 23.68
C ALA A 25 0.81 10.85 23.10
N LYS A 26 1.88 10.16 22.69
CA LYS A 26 2.33 10.10 21.28
C LYS A 26 1.83 11.28 20.44
N LYS A 27 2.49 12.44 20.57
CA LYS A 27 2.55 13.42 19.49
C LYS A 27 3.40 12.80 18.39
N SER A 28 2.76 11.99 17.56
CA SER A 28 3.15 11.92 16.16
C SER A 28 2.94 13.33 15.62
N ASP A 29 4.03 14.03 15.34
CA ASP A 29 4.06 15.15 14.41
C ASP A 29 3.52 14.64 13.05
N SER A 30 2.19 14.61 12.95
CA SER A 30 1.44 14.39 11.72
C SER A 30 0.92 15.76 11.28
N ASN A 31 1.84 16.66 10.96
CA ASN A 31 1.50 17.96 10.36
C ASN A 31 2.11 18.11 8.95
N THR A 32 2.35 16.99 8.26
CA THR A 32 2.83 16.97 6.87
C THR A 32 1.87 16.24 5.92
N ALA A 33 0.81 15.61 6.41
CA ALA A 33 -0.04 14.74 5.60
C ALA A 33 -1.17 15.46 4.83
N GLU A 34 -1.41 16.76 5.07
CA GLU A 34 -2.58 17.44 4.49
C GLU A 34 -2.29 18.07 3.11
N SER A 35 -1.03 18.19 2.67
CA SER A 35 -0.66 18.85 1.41
C SER A 35 -0.13 17.91 0.31
N ASP A 36 0.27 16.68 0.64
CA ASP A 36 0.77 15.72 -0.35
C ASP A 36 -0.34 14.91 -1.02
N VAL A 37 -1.48 14.69 -0.34
CA VAL A 37 -2.61 13.94 -0.91
C VAL A 37 -3.24 14.68 -2.10
N ASP A 38 -3.30 16.01 -2.06
CA ASP A 38 -3.86 16.83 -3.14
C ASP A 38 -3.00 16.83 -4.43
N ASN A 39 -1.73 16.41 -4.33
CA ASN A 39 -0.81 16.29 -5.48
C ASN A 39 -0.50 14.83 -5.83
N ALA A 40 -1.15 13.86 -5.18
CA ALA A 40 -1.00 12.46 -5.50
C ALA A 40 -1.58 12.17 -6.89
N PRO A 41 -0.87 11.37 -7.73
CA PRO A 41 -1.46 10.84 -8.94
C PRO A 41 -2.72 10.04 -8.62
N ASP A 42 -3.68 10.05 -9.54
CA ASP A 42 -5.00 9.49 -9.29
C ASP A 42 -4.95 7.95 -9.19
N ILE A 43 -5.17 7.46 -7.97
CA ILE A 43 -5.24 6.03 -7.66
C ILE A 43 -6.43 5.37 -8.38
N GLU A 44 -7.55 6.06 -8.51
CA GLU A 44 -8.77 5.51 -9.11
C GLU A 44 -8.56 5.35 -10.61
N SER A 45 -8.05 6.37 -11.30
CA SER A 45 -7.69 6.29 -12.72
C SER A 45 -6.73 5.12 -13.02
N LEU A 46 -5.64 4.97 -12.24
CA LEU A 46 -4.71 3.85 -12.44
C LEU A 46 -5.39 2.50 -12.16
N THR A 47 -6.23 2.43 -11.14
CA THR A 47 -6.99 1.21 -10.81
C THR A 47 -7.94 0.81 -11.93
N GLU A 48 -8.60 1.78 -12.58
CA GLU A 48 -9.47 1.53 -13.74
C GLU A 48 -8.69 0.96 -14.92
N ILE A 49 -7.52 1.53 -15.25
CA ILE A 49 -6.62 1.01 -16.29
C ILE A 49 -6.25 -0.46 -15.99
N LEU A 50 -5.83 -0.77 -14.76
CA LEU A 50 -5.45 -2.13 -14.36
C LEU A 50 -6.64 -3.11 -14.35
N HIS A 51 -7.86 -2.62 -14.19
CA HIS A 51 -9.07 -3.42 -14.31
C HIS A 51 -9.52 -3.63 -15.76
N GLY A 52 -9.06 -2.80 -16.70
CA GLY A 52 -9.34 -2.87 -18.13
C GLY A 52 -8.80 -4.11 -18.86
N ASP A 53 -8.94 -4.08 -20.18
CA ASP A 53 -8.41 -5.09 -21.10
C ASP A 53 -6.91 -4.85 -21.33
N ILE A 54 -6.11 -5.91 -21.26
CA ILE A 54 -4.65 -5.81 -21.47
C ILE A 54 -4.33 -5.39 -22.91
N THR A 55 -5.17 -5.77 -23.87
CA THR A 55 -4.96 -5.48 -25.29
C THR A 55 -5.22 -4.03 -25.67
N GLU A 56 -5.84 -3.26 -24.78
CA GLU A 56 -6.17 -1.84 -24.98
C GLU A 56 -5.16 -0.91 -24.30
N ILE A 57 -4.20 -1.45 -23.53
CA ILE A 57 -3.23 -0.63 -22.80
C ILE A 57 -2.04 -0.33 -23.70
N GLU A 58 -1.91 0.95 -24.06
CA GLU A 58 -0.77 1.45 -24.81
C GLU A 58 0.47 1.51 -23.92
N SER A 59 1.61 1.06 -24.46
CA SER A 59 2.86 0.97 -23.68
C SER A 59 3.36 2.34 -23.24
N ASP A 60 3.19 3.36 -24.07
CA ASP A 60 3.61 4.73 -23.76
C ASP A 60 2.75 5.35 -22.64
N GLU A 61 1.43 5.13 -22.66
CA GLU A 61 0.51 5.59 -21.60
C GLU A 61 0.84 4.93 -20.25
N ALA A 62 1.10 3.62 -20.25
CA ALA A 62 1.53 2.92 -19.04
C ALA A 62 2.87 3.45 -18.51
N ILE A 63 3.82 3.76 -19.39
CA ILE A 63 5.12 4.32 -19.03
C ILE A 63 4.98 5.73 -18.43
N ASP A 64 4.14 6.57 -19.03
CA ASP A 64 3.89 7.94 -18.57
C ASP A 64 3.22 7.93 -17.20
N SER A 65 2.21 7.07 -17.00
CA SER A 65 1.59 6.87 -15.68
C SER A 65 2.62 6.44 -14.62
N ILE A 66 3.52 5.49 -14.96
CA ILE A 66 4.60 5.09 -14.04
C ILE A 66 5.52 6.27 -13.69
N ASP A 67 5.82 7.15 -14.66
CA ASP A 67 6.66 8.32 -14.41
C ASP A 67 6.01 9.31 -13.44
N GLU A 68 4.71 9.56 -13.57
CA GLU A 68 3.95 10.40 -12.62
C GLU A 68 4.06 9.86 -11.19
N TRP A 69 3.86 8.55 -11.01
CA TRP A 69 3.99 7.89 -9.71
C TRP A 69 5.41 7.93 -9.16
N VAL A 70 6.41 7.70 -10.00
CA VAL A 70 7.83 7.79 -9.60
C VAL A 70 8.17 9.21 -9.16
N ASP A 71 7.68 10.22 -9.88
CA ASP A 71 7.94 11.63 -9.61
C ASP A 71 7.26 12.10 -8.32
N PHE A 72 6.02 11.68 -8.09
CA PHE A 72 5.33 11.88 -6.82
C PHE A 72 6.14 11.35 -5.64
N PHE A 73 6.70 10.13 -5.75
CA PHE A 73 7.48 9.52 -4.68
C PHE A 73 8.87 10.13 -4.43
N LYS A 74 9.39 11.03 -5.29
CA LYS A 74 10.74 11.60 -5.12
C LYS A 74 10.93 12.39 -3.81
N GLY A 75 9.87 12.98 -3.27
CA GLY A 75 9.90 13.76 -2.03
C GLY A 75 9.85 12.93 -0.74
N HIS A 76 9.42 11.67 -0.84
CA HIS A 76 9.16 10.80 0.29
C HIS A 76 10.44 10.16 0.84
N LYS A 77 10.51 10.01 2.17
CA LYS A 77 11.73 9.56 2.87
C LYS A 77 11.60 8.17 3.47
N GLU A 78 10.39 7.64 3.50
CA GLU A 78 10.03 6.34 4.02
C GLU A 78 10.64 5.25 3.12
N ASP A 79 11.29 4.25 3.73
CA ASP A 79 12.06 3.26 2.97
C ASP A 79 11.16 2.35 2.12
N ASN A 80 9.96 2.03 2.62
CA ASN A 80 8.93 1.31 1.86
C ASN A 80 8.51 2.08 0.59
N VAL A 81 8.36 3.41 0.67
CA VAL A 81 8.02 4.27 -0.48
C VAL A 81 9.18 4.37 -1.48
N LYS A 82 10.42 4.46 -1.00
CA LYS A 82 11.60 4.41 -1.88
C LYS A 82 11.71 3.08 -2.61
N GLU A 83 11.42 1.97 -1.93
CA GLU A 83 11.45 0.63 -2.53
C GLU A 83 10.36 0.46 -3.59
N LEU A 84 9.17 1.01 -3.34
CA LEU A 84 8.09 1.07 -4.32
C LEU A 84 8.49 1.89 -5.56
N SER A 85 9.06 3.10 -5.36
CA SER A 85 9.57 3.94 -6.45
C SER A 85 10.68 3.24 -7.27
N ALA A 86 11.57 2.49 -6.62
CA ALA A 86 12.58 1.70 -7.31
C ALA A 86 11.95 0.59 -8.17
N SER A 87 10.97 -0.12 -7.62
CA SER A 87 10.28 -1.22 -8.33
C SER A 87 9.46 -0.69 -9.52
N LEU A 88 8.87 0.50 -9.40
CA LEU A 88 8.20 1.20 -10.51
C LEU A 88 9.19 1.54 -11.65
N LYS A 89 10.38 2.05 -11.31
CA LYS A 89 11.44 2.30 -12.31
C LYS A 89 11.89 1.02 -13.00
N ASP A 90 11.92 -0.10 -12.31
CA ASP A 90 12.27 -1.39 -12.91
C ASP A 90 11.15 -1.89 -13.84
N LEU A 91 9.88 -1.78 -13.45
CA LEU A 91 8.75 -2.04 -14.35
C LEU A 91 8.82 -1.17 -15.61
N LYS A 92 9.10 0.13 -15.48
CA LYS A 92 9.28 1.03 -16.63
C LYS A 92 10.37 0.54 -17.59
N LYS A 93 11.52 0.08 -17.07
CA LYS A 93 12.62 -0.46 -17.91
C LYS A 93 12.17 -1.71 -18.66
N LEU A 94 11.41 -2.58 -17.99
CA LEU A 94 10.86 -3.79 -18.58
C LEU A 94 9.89 -3.45 -19.72
N LEU A 95 8.98 -2.49 -19.53
CA LEU A 95 8.05 -2.05 -20.57
C LEU A 95 8.74 -1.39 -21.77
N LYS A 96 9.86 -0.67 -21.55
CA LYS A 96 10.68 -0.11 -22.64
C LYS A 96 11.54 -1.16 -23.37
N GLY A 97 11.68 -2.35 -22.81
CA GLY A 97 12.53 -3.40 -23.34
C GLY A 97 11.88 -4.11 -24.53
N LYS A 98 12.51 -4.03 -25.70
CA LYS A 98 12.01 -4.68 -26.94
C LYS A 98 11.96 -6.21 -26.91
N ARG A 99 12.58 -6.84 -25.90
CA ARG A 99 12.70 -8.31 -25.75
C ARG A 99 12.45 -8.76 -24.32
N THR A 100 11.72 -7.97 -23.55
CA THR A 100 11.36 -8.34 -22.19
C THR A 100 10.41 -9.53 -22.24
N GLU A 101 10.67 -10.54 -21.42
CA GLU A 101 9.78 -11.69 -21.29
C GLU A 101 8.55 -11.31 -20.45
N ALA A 102 7.38 -11.84 -20.81
CA ALA A 102 6.14 -11.57 -20.10
C ALA A 102 6.24 -11.95 -18.61
N THR A 103 6.95 -13.03 -18.29
CA THR A 103 7.26 -13.49 -16.93
C THR A 103 7.92 -12.40 -16.08
N GLN A 104 8.87 -11.66 -16.64
CA GLN A 104 9.56 -10.58 -15.92
C GLN A 104 8.61 -9.42 -15.59
N ILE A 105 7.69 -9.09 -16.51
CA ILE A 105 6.67 -8.06 -16.28
C ILE A 105 5.68 -8.52 -15.21
N VAL A 106 5.26 -9.79 -15.27
CA VAL A 106 4.37 -10.40 -14.27
C VAL A 106 4.98 -10.35 -12.88
N GLU A 107 6.25 -10.75 -12.73
CA GLU A 107 6.97 -10.71 -11.45
C GLU A 107 7.08 -9.27 -10.91
N ALA A 108 7.42 -8.31 -11.77
CA ALA A 108 7.53 -6.91 -11.38
C ALA A 108 6.18 -6.33 -10.90
N LEU A 109 5.08 -6.63 -11.60
CA LEU A 109 3.73 -6.19 -11.22
C LEU A 109 3.24 -6.85 -9.93
N ALA A 110 3.50 -8.15 -9.76
CA ALA A 110 3.15 -8.88 -8.54
C ALA A 110 3.88 -8.28 -7.33
N LYS A 111 5.20 -8.08 -7.45
CA LYS A 111 6.02 -7.45 -6.41
C LYS A 111 5.52 -6.04 -6.07
N LEU A 112 5.21 -5.23 -7.08
CA LEU A 112 4.66 -3.88 -6.88
C LEU A 112 3.35 -3.92 -6.10
N GLY A 113 2.46 -4.85 -6.44
CA GLY A 113 1.20 -5.01 -5.73
C GLY A 113 1.38 -5.45 -4.27
N GLU A 114 2.33 -6.33 -3.97
CA GLU A 114 2.69 -6.73 -2.61
C GLU A 114 3.24 -5.56 -1.80
N GLN A 115 4.19 -4.80 -2.34
CA GLN A 115 4.75 -3.60 -1.69
C GLN A 115 3.67 -2.53 -1.46
N THR A 116 2.79 -2.32 -2.45
CA THR A 116 1.67 -1.38 -2.34
C THR A 116 0.72 -1.80 -1.22
N ASN A 117 0.40 -3.10 -1.10
CA ASN A 117 -0.41 -3.60 0.00
C ASN A 117 0.29 -3.41 1.36
N ALA A 118 1.59 -3.69 1.46
CA ALA A 118 2.35 -3.49 2.69
C ALA A 118 2.34 -2.02 3.16
N ILE A 119 2.48 -1.07 2.22
CA ILE A 119 2.33 0.37 2.51
C ILE A 119 0.91 0.67 2.99
N GLY A 120 -0.11 0.10 2.35
CA GLY A 120 -1.51 0.25 2.76
C GLY A 120 -1.79 -0.29 4.16
N ASP A 121 -1.06 -1.30 4.62
CA ASP A 121 -1.19 -1.83 5.97
C ASP A 121 -0.69 -0.89 7.06
N GLU A 122 0.34 -0.11 6.74
CA GLU A 122 0.92 0.92 7.60
C GLU A 122 0.20 2.29 7.49
N ALA A 123 -0.60 2.47 6.43
CA ALA A 123 -1.27 3.73 6.12
C ALA A 123 -2.43 4.07 7.10
N GLY A 124 -2.64 5.38 7.28
CA GLY A 124 -3.73 5.92 8.08
C GLY A 124 -5.12 5.69 7.48
N ARG A 125 -6.15 5.95 8.29
CA ARG A 125 -7.56 5.95 7.83
C ARG A 125 -7.73 6.95 6.68
N GLY A 126 -8.44 6.54 5.62
CA GLY A 126 -8.65 7.34 4.40
C GLY A 126 -7.74 6.93 3.25
N VAL A 127 -6.48 6.59 3.52
CA VAL A 127 -5.48 6.20 2.49
C VAL A 127 -5.40 4.67 2.32
N LYS A 128 -5.55 3.93 3.42
CA LYS A 128 -5.45 2.46 3.44
C LYS A 128 -6.32 1.76 2.38
N GLY A 129 -7.58 2.17 2.25
CA GLY A 129 -8.54 1.52 1.35
C GLY A 129 -8.15 1.63 -0.13
N PRO A 130 -7.95 2.85 -0.65
CA PRO A 130 -7.45 3.07 -2.01
C PRO A 130 -6.14 2.35 -2.30
N VAL A 131 -5.15 2.44 -1.39
CA VAL A 131 -3.83 1.80 -1.58
C VAL A 131 -3.95 0.27 -1.66
N HIS A 132 -4.73 -0.37 -0.79
CA HIS A 132 -5.00 -1.81 -0.90
C HIS A 132 -5.75 -2.19 -2.18
N THR A 133 -6.62 -1.31 -2.67
CA THR A 133 -7.36 -1.56 -3.92
C THR A 133 -6.39 -1.57 -5.09
N LEU A 134 -5.48 -0.59 -5.16
CA LEU A 134 -4.42 -0.54 -6.16
C LEU A 134 -3.49 -1.75 -6.08
N GLY A 135 -3.03 -2.12 -4.87
CA GLY A 135 -2.15 -3.27 -4.68
C GLY A 135 -2.77 -4.58 -5.19
N LYS A 136 -4.08 -4.78 -4.94
CA LYS A 136 -4.84 -5.92 -5.49
C LYS A 136 -5.02 -5.84 -7.00
N ALA A 137 -5.26 -4.65 -7.54
CA ALA A 137 -5.41 -4.45 -8.99
C ALA A 137 -4.12 -4.82 -9.73
N LEU A 138 -2.95 -4.42 -9.21
CA LEU A 138 -1.62 -4.79 -9.75
C LEU A 138 -1.40 -6.31 -9.79
N ILE A 139 -1.68 -7.01 -8.69
CA ILE A 139 -1.58 -8.48 -8.62
C ILE A 139 -2.57 -9.14 -9.57
N THR A 140 -3.78 -8.61 -9.67
CA THR A 140 -4.80 -9.16 -10.58
C THR A 140 -4.37 -8.99 -12.03
N PHE A 141 -3.83 -7.81 -12.36
CA PHE A 141 -3.35 -7.50 -13.70
C PHE A 141 -2.14 -8.34 -14.10
N SER A 142 -1.21 -8.61 -13.17
CA SER A 142 -0.09 -9.52 -13.42
C SER A 142 -0.59 -10.93 -13.82
N HIS A 143 -1.56 -11.48 -13.09
CA HIS A 143 -2.16 -12.78 -13.45
C HIS A 143 -2.91 -12.75 -14.79
N LYS A 144 -3.50 -11.60 -15.17
CA LYS A 144 -4.11 -11.48 -16.49
C LYS A 144 -3.04 -11.57 -17.59
N ILE A 145 -1.89 -10.89 -17.42
CA ILE A 145 -0.78 -10.92 -18.39
C ILE A 145 -0.22 -12.34 -18.50
N GLU A 146 0.00 -13.02 -17.37
CA GLU A 146 0.49 -14.39 -17.34
C GLU A 146 -0.42 -15.33 -18.15
N ARG A 147 -1.74 -15.22 -17.95
CA ARG A 147 -2.72 -16.00 -18.71
C ARG A 147 -2.72 -15.66 -20.20
N ALA A 148 -2.57 -14.39 -20.56
CA ALA A 148 -2.53 -13.96 -21.96
C ALA A 148 -1.27 -14.51 -22.66
N ALA A 149 -0.11 -14.43 -22.01
CA ALA A 149 1.14 -14.98 -22.52
C ALA A 149 1.05 -16.50 -22.70
N ALA A 150 0.55 -17.23 -21.70
CA ALA A 150 0.38 -18.68 -21.78
C ALA A 150 -0.63 -19.14 -22.86
N LYS A 151 -1.58 -18.29 -23.26
CA LYS A 151 -2.47 -18.54 -24.39
C LYS A 151 -1.76 -18.32 -25.72
N ALA A 152 -1.03 -17.23 -25.87
CA ALA A 152 -0.27 -16.91 -27.08
C ALA A 152 0.74 -18.02 -27.43
N GLU A 153 1.40 -18.61 -26.43
CA GLU A 153 2.32 -19.75 -26.63
C GLU A 153 1.64 -21.03 -27.11
N LYS A 154 0.36 -21.24 -26.77
CA LYS A 154 -0.41 -22.44 -27.19
C LYS A 154 -1.00 -22.31 -28.58
N GLU A 155 -1.17 -21.08 -29.06
CA GLU A 155 -1.74 -20.76 -30.37
C GLU A 155 -0.66 -20.53 -31.44
N SER A 156 0.62 -20.49 -31.04
CA SER A 156 1.80 -20.37 -31.90
C SER A 156 2.36 -21.73 -32.31
#